data_AF-A0A2T2V3C8-F1
#
_entry.id   AF-A0A2T2V3C8-F1
#
_cell.length_a   1.000
_cell.length_b   1.000
_cell.length_c   1.000
_cell.angle_alpha   90.00
_cell.angle_beta   90.00
_cell.angle_gamma   90.00
#
_symmetry.space_group_name_H-M   'P 1'
#
loop_
_entity.id
_entity.type
_entity.pdbx_description
1 polymer ?
#
loop_
_entity_poly.entity_id
_entity_poly.type
_entity_poly.pdbx_seq_one_letter_code
_entity_poly.pdbx_strand_id
1 'polypeptide(L)' 'AQVQSDQAALCDLVTDETLDLYDTVPSSDEHTYLREAMLVADHNAYHIGQIVTVRRDLGLWPPSADAE' A
#
# COMPACT_ATOMS: atom_id res chain seq x y z
N ALA A 1 -12.97 3.35 4.49
CA ALA A 1 -13.81 2.40 3.72
C ALA A 1 -13.06 1.89 2.49
N GLN A 2 -12.94 2.66 1.40
CA GLN A 2 -12.35 2.17 0.15
C GLN A 2 -10.90 1.65 0.31
N VAL A 3 -9.99 2.43 0.88
CA VAL A 3 -8.58 2.03 1.07
C VAL A 3 -8.43 0.72 1.85
N GLN A 4 -9.27 0.52 2.87
CA GLN A 4 -9.26 -0.71 3.68
C GLN A 4 -9.80 -1.91 2.90
N SER A 5 -10.83 -1.68 2.08
CA SER A 5 -11.39 -2.71 1.20
C SER A 5 -10.38 -3.15 0.14
N ASP A 6 -9.69 -2.20 -0.49
CA ASP A 6 -8.69 -2.50 -1.53
C ASP A 6 -7.45 -3.19 -0.94
N GLN A 7 -7.03 -2.76 0.25
CA GLN A 7 -5.95 -3.42 0.99
C GLN A 7 -6.32 -4.87 1.34
N ALA A 8 -7.55 -5.12 1.81
CA ALA A 8 -8.02 -6.47 2.09
C ALA A 8 -8.03 -7.34 0.81
N ALA A 9 -8.55 -6.82 -0.30
CA ALA A 9 -8.55 -7.53 -1.57
C ALA A 9 -7.13 -7.85 -2.08
N LEU A 10 -6.17 -6.94 -1.91
CA LEU A 10 -4.77 -7.20 -2.25
C LEU A 10 -4.16 -8.28 -1.34
N CYS A 11 -4.49 -8.26 -0.04
CA CYS A 11 -4.07 -9.31 0.89
C CYS A 11 -4.64 -10.67 0.50
N ASP A 12 -5.93 -10.73 0.17
CA ASP A 12 -6.58 -11.97 -0.27
C ASP A 12 -5.88 -12.52 -1.53
N LEU A 13 -5.60 -11.65 -2.52
CA LEU A 13 -4.89 -12.02 -3.76
C LEU A 13 -3.51 -12.64 -3.50
N VAL A 14 -2.68 -12.03 -2.65
CA VAL A 14 -1.31 -12.52 -2.40
C VAL A 14 -1.26 -13.77 -1.51
N THR A 15 -2.37 -14.10 -0.84
CA THR A 15 -2.49 -15.30 0.01
C THR A 15 -3.23 -16.45 -0.67
N ASP A 16 -3.75 -16.25 -1.88
CA ASP A 16 -4.42 -17.29 -2.65
C ASP A 16 -3.41 -18.33 -3.15
N GLU A 17 -3.44 -19.52 -2.56
CA GLU A 17 -2.53 -20.63 -2.93
C GLU A 17 -2.76 -21.17 -4.35
N THR A 18 -3.87 -20.80 -5.00
CA THR A 18 -4.17 -21.21 -6.38
C THR A 18 -3.53 -20.28 -7.41
N LEU A 19 -3.01 -19.13 -6.98
CA LEU A 19 -2.35 -18.14 -7.82
C LEU A 19 -0.83 -18.28 -7.71
N ASP A 20 -0.15 -18.55 -8.83
CA ASP A 20 1.31 -18.46 -8.87
C ASP A 20 1.73 -16.98 -8.91
N LEU A 21 2.37 -16.51 -7.83
CA LEU A 21 2.83 -15.12 -7.74
C LEU A 21 3.92 -14.78 -8.77
N TYR A 22 4.54 -15.78 -9.39
CA TYR A 22 5.52 -15.58 -10.47
C TYR A 22 4.90 -15.52 -11.87
N ASP A 23 3.61 -15.84 -12.02
CA ASP A 23 2.89 -15.61 -13.27
C ASP A 23 2.68 -14.12 -13.52
N THR A 24 2.49 -13.76 -14.79
CA THR A 24 2.24 -12.38 -15.19
C THR A 24 0.81 -11.96 -14.93
N VAL A 25 0.61 -10.68 -14.58
CA VAL A 25 -0.73 -10.11 -14.45
C VAL A 25 -1.42 -10.02 -15.82
N PRO A 26 -2.76 -10.05 -15.90
CA PRO A 26 -3.46 -10.07 -17.19
C PRO A 26 -3.24 -8.82 -18.06
N SER A 27 -2.78 -7.73 -17.46
CA SER A 27 -2.52 -6.45 -18.13
C SER A 27 -1.09 -6.30 -18.67
N SER A 28 -0.21 -7.29 -18.48
CA SER A 28 1.19 -7.21 -18.88
C SER A 28 1.78 -8.60 -19.14
N ASP A 29 2.57 -8.73 -20.21
CA ASP A 29 3.33 -9.95 -20.50
C ASP A 29 4.68 -10.01 -19.76
N GLU A 30 5.03 -8.98 -18.97
CA GLU A 30 6.34 -8.84 -18.33
C GLU A 30 6.26 -8.74 -16.80
N HIS A 31 5.15 -8.23 -16.26
CA HIS A 31 5.01 -7.94 -14.84
C HIS A 31 4.33 -9.09 -14.10
N THR A 32 5.02 -9.65 -13.09
CA THR A 32 4.47 -10.71 -12.25
C THR A 32 3.52 -10.18 -11.18
N TYR A 33 2.61 -11.03 -10.67
CA TYR A 33 1.76 -10.68 -9.53
C TYR A 33 2.57 -10.25 -8.31
N LEU A 34 3.68 -10.95 -8.01
CA LEU A 34 4.59 -10.59 -6.91
C LEU A 34 5.15 -9.18 -7.10
N ARG A 35 5.63 -8.86 -8.30
CA ARG A 35 6.20 -7.54 -8.61
C ARG A 35 5.17 -6.44 -8.39
N GLU A 36 3.96 -6.62 -8.93
CA GLU A 36 2.90 -5.62 -8.82
C GLU A 36 2.43 -5.43 -7.37
N ALA A 37 2.31 -6.52 -6.60
CA ALA A 37 1.97 -6.46 -5.18
C ALA A 37 3.04 -5.71 -4.36
N MET A 38 4.32 -5.99 -4.63
CA MET A 38 5.43 -5.26 -4.00
C MET A 38 5.43 -3.78 -4.38
N LEU A 39 5.16 -3.45 -5.66
CA LEU A 39 5.07 -2.06 -6.10
C LEU A 39 3.97 -1.29 -5.38
N VAL A 40 2.79 -1.88 -5.19
CA VAL A 40 1.71 -1.25 -4.42
C VAL A 40 2.14 -1.01 -2.97
N ALA A 41 2.78 -2.00 -2.34
CA ALA A 41 3.27 -1.86 -0.97
C ALA A 41 4.32 -0.74 -0.82
N ASP A 42 5.33 -0.71 -1.70
CA ASP A 42 6.40 0.30 -1.68
C ASP A 42 5.86 1.70 -1.98
N HIS A 43 4.98 1.83 -2.97
CA HIS A 43 4.38 3.12 -3.34
C HIS A 43 3.52 3.69 -2.20
N ASN A 44 2.76 2.82 -1.53
CA ASN A 44 2.00 3.20 -0.36
C ASN A 44 2.93 3.62 0.79
N ALA A 45 4.00 2.88 1.06
CA ALA A 45 4.97 3.25 2.10
C ALA A 45 5.63 4.62 1.81
N TYR A 46 5.99 4.89 0.56
CA TYR A 46 6.53 6.17 0.13
C TYR A 46 5.57 7.33 0.43
N HIS A 47 4.31 7.21 -0.01
CA HIS A 47 3.31 8.24 0.22
C HIS A 47 2.90 8.40 1.69
N ILE A 48 2.85 7.30 2.45
CA ILE A 48 2.67 7.36 3.91
C ILE A 48 3.81 8.17 4.54
N GLY A 49 5.05 7.94 4.12
CA GLY A 49 6.21 8.74 4.55
C GLY A 49 6.03 10.23 4.28
N GLN A 50 5.58 10.60 3.08
CA GLN A 50 5.31 12.00 2.74
C GLN A 50 4.19 12.61 3.61
N ILE A 51 3.10 11.88 3.85
CA ILE A 51 2.00 12.32 4.73
C ILE A 51 2.53 12.54 6.15
N VAL A 52 3.33 11.61 6.67
CA VAL A 52 3.95 11.75 8.00
C VAL A 52 4.83 12.98 8.07
N THR A 53 5.67 13.22 7.07
CA THR A 53 6.56 14.39 7.03
C THR A 53 5.76 15.69 7.08
N VAL A 54 4.76 15.85 6.21
CA VAL A 54 3.90 17.05 6.22
C VAL A 54 3.19 17.20 7.56
N ARG A 55 2.69 16.11 8.14
CA ARG A 55 2.05 16.16 9.45
C ARG A 55 3.03 16.53 10.56
N ARG A 56 4.32 16.15 10.49
CA ARG A 56 5.33 16.61 11.46
C ARG A 56 5.60 18.10 11.32
N ASP A 57 5.78 18.58 10.09
CA ASP A 57 6.07 19.98 9.81
C ASP A 57 4.93 20.92 10.24
N LEU A 58 3.68 20.44 10.17
CA LEU A 58 2.51 21.16 10.63
C LEU A 58 2.27 21.03 12.14
N GLY A 59 3.08 20.28 12.88
CA GLY A 59 2.81 19.98 14.29
C GLY A 59 1.50 19.20 14.45
N LEU A 60 1.27 18.17 13.63
CA LEU A 60 0.08 17.31 13.55
C LEU A 60 0.43 15.80 13.50
N TRP A 61 1.65 15.43 13.93
CA TRP A 61 2.12 14.04 14.07
C TRP A 61 2.82 13.66 15.40
N PRO A 62 2.15 12.93 16.31
CA PRO A 62 0.73 12.96 16.57
C PRO A 62 0.48 13.84 17.82
N PRO A 63 0.44 15.17 17.74
CA PRO A 63 0.04 15.94 18.89
C PRO A 63 -1.47 15.83 19.08
N SER A 64 -1.81 15.70 20.36
CA SER A 64 -3.12 15.51 20.96
C SER A 64 -3.95 16.81 20.99
N ALA A 65 -5.19 16.70 21.46
CA ALA A 65 -6.24 17.73 21.39
C ALA A 65 -5.91 19.12 21.99
N ASP A 66 -4.88 19.22 22.83
CA ASP A 66 -4.44 20.44 23.50
C ASP A 66 -3.10 20.94 22.93
N ALA A 67 -2.89 20.90 21.61
CA ALA A 67 -1.71 21.48 20.97
C ALA A 67 -1.78 23.03 20.92
N GLU A 68 -2.03 23.63 22.10
CA GLU A 68 -1.51 24.90 22.63
C GLU A 68 -1.27 24.73 24.14
#